data_AF-A0AAN6TID5-F1
#
_entry.id   AF-A0AAN6TID5-F1
#
_cell.length_a   1.000
_cell.length_b   1.000
_cell.length_c   1.000
_cell.angle_alpha   90.00
_cell.angle_beta   90.00
_cell.angle_gamma   90.00
#
_symmetry.space_group_name_H-M   'P 1'
#
loop_
_entity.id
_entity.type
_entity.pdbx_description
1 polymer ?
#
loop_
_entity_poly.entity_id
_entity_poly.type
_entity_poly.pdbx_seq_one_letter_code
_entity_poly.pdbx_strand_id
1 'polypeptide(L)'
;MVTASLGVAGARQSHISEAYKPSDSDNPQPSRDLPIPLSRFCPDYVWQPVCNHSTMTSLYQEEYRCESCHRWPPFGFLYRCTIDRDPLLLFAKNKGFEVAFDDIGHKFVEEMTLGKFGADARSEKYSLLKEMSEEQLCSYTPQQLSVLLSQRENVHKAIADERCRTDHPNFPYARRKYPSDKIPWVPDPKFECRRKLCARCHKFGRDKSYLSLNSILSGDILPTVAVSFSFGHMGSRPYCDADVVKNLGYRPVPLVRIQTAPPLSKALA
;
A
#
# COMPACT_ATOMS: atom_id res chain seq x y z
N MET A 1 -5.59 45.67 -32.42
CA MET A 1 -4.89 44.95 -33.51
C MET A 1 -3.39 45.07 -33.29
N VAL A 2 -2.80 44.11 -32.58
CA VAL A 2 -1.38 43.73 -32.72
C VAL A 2 -1.33 42.24 -32.39
N THR A 3 -0.98 41.44 -33.39
CA THR A 3 -0.77 40.00 -33.33
C THR A 3 0.65 39.71 -32.86
N ALA A 4 0.82 38.76 -31.94
CA ALA A 4 2.10 38.09 -31.74
C ALA A 4 1.86 36.63 -31.37
N SER A 5 2.21 35.74 -32.31
CA SER A 5 2.23 34.30 -32.19
C SER A 5 3.63 33.84 -31.77
N LEU A 6 3.75 33.13 -30.65
CA LEU A 6 4.87 32.26 -30.26
C LEU A 6 4.21 31.15 -29.42
N GLY A 7 4.26 29.86 -29.76
CA GLY A 7 5.41 29.08 -30.16
C GLY A 7 5.59 28.01 -29.08
N VAL A 8 4.89 26.88 -29.23
CA VAL A 8 4.87 25.75 -28.29
C VAL A 8 6.21 25.03 -28.31
N ALA A 9 6.83 24.84 -27.13
CA ALA A 9 7.92 23.89 -26.96
C ALA A 9 7.78 23.17 -25.61
N GLY A 10 7.50 21.86 -25.69
CA GLY A 10 7.27 20.98 -24.56
C GLY A 10 8.51 20.74 -23.71
N ALA A 11 8.35 20.88 -22.39
CA ALA A 11 9.34 20.48 -21.40
C ALA A 11 9.15 18.99 -21.08
N ARG A 12 10.16 18.18 -21.44
CA ARG A 12 10.29 16.77 -21.07
C ARG A 12 10.48 16.62 -19.56
N GLN A 13 9.61 15.86 -18.92
CA GLN A 13 9.79 15.34 -17.56
C GLN A 13 10.97 14.36 -17.53
N SER A 14 11.98 14.65 -16.70
CA SER A 14 13.13 13.76 -16.47
C SER A 14 12.75 12.67 -15.46
N HIS A 15 12.35 11.50 -15.96
CA HIS A 15 12.23 10.29 -15.17
C HIS A 15 13.61 9.72 -14.84
N ILE A 16 13.87 9.47 -13.55
CA ILE A 16 15.04 8.73 -13.07
C ILE A 16 14.78 7.24 -13.31
N SER A 17 15.20 6.73 -14.47
CA SER A 17 15.23 5.28 -14.73
C SER A 17 16.10 4.96 -15.95
N GLU A 18 17.42 4.94 -15.80
CA GLU A 18 18.29 4.32 -16.81
C GLU A 18 19.69 4.06 -16.23
N ALA A 19 20.01 2.78 -15.97
CA ALA A 19 21.35 2.19 -16.13
C ALA A 19 21.39 0.79 -15.48
N TYR A 20 21.03 -0.26 -16.23
CA TYR A 20 21.79 -1.52 -16.29
C TYR A 20 21.21 -2.43 -17.38
N LYS A 21 21.98 -2.70 -18.44
CA LYS A 21 21.71 -3.77 -19.41
C LYS A 21 22.89 -4.75 -19.39
N PRO A 22 22.65 -6.06 -19.25
CA PRO A 22 23.58 -7.08 -19.72
C PRO A 22 23.05 -7.79 -20.98
N SER A 23 24.00 -8.18 -21.81
CA SER A 23 23.96 -8.67 -23.19
C SER A 23 23.44 -10.11 -23.38
N ASP A 24 22.95 -10.35 -24.59
CA ASP A 24 22.52 -11.64 -25.17
C ASP A 24 23.64 -12.68 -25.29
N SER A 25 23.29 -13.95 -25.04
CA SER A 25 23.88 -15.11 -25.74
C SER A 25 23.06 -16.40 -25.53
N ASP A 26 22.42 -16.85 -26.61
CA ASP A 26 22.20 -18.21 -27.14
C ASP A 26 21.74 -19.43 -26.29
N ASN A 27 20.57 -19.95 -26.71
CA ASN A 27 20.14 -21.37 -26.93
C ASN A 27 19.86 -22.32 -25.75
N PRO A 28 19.12 -23.45 -25.94
CA PRO A 28 18.06 -23.81 -26.90
C PRO A 28 16.76 -24.32 -26.20
N GLN A 29 15.64 -24.43 -26.93
CA GLN A 29 14.39 -25.04 -26.43
C GLN A 29 14.48 -26.57 -26.29
N PRO A 30 13.87 -27.17 -25.26
CA PRO A 30 13.47 -28.57 -25.29
C PRO A 30 11.96 -28.76 -25.24
N SER A 31 11.57 -29.86 -25.89
CA SER A 31 10.25 -30.36 -26.24
C SER A 31 9.29 -30.63 -25.08
N ARG A 32 8.01 -30.61 -25.44
CA ARG A 32 6.87 -31.05 -24.64
C ARG A 32 6.96 -32.56 -24.37
N ASP A 33 7.13 -32.92 -23.10
CA ASP A 33 6.65 -34.18 -22.54
C ASP A 33 6.34 -33.95 -21.05
N LEU A 34 5.08 -34.15 -20.66
CA LEU A 34 4.62 -34.08 -19.27
C LEU A 34 4.72 -35.46 -18.62
N PRO A 35 5.30 -35.55 -17.41
CA PRO A 35 4.79 -36.48 -16.42
C PRO A 35 4.33 -35.79 -15.12
N ILE A 36 3.30 -36.41 -14.55
CA ILE A 36 2.49 -36.09 -13.36
C ILE A 36 3.36 -36.01 -12.07
N PRO A 37 2.97 -35.23 -11.03
CA PRO A 37 3.90 -34.67 -10.06
C PRO A 37 4.21 -35.66 -8.93
N LEU A 38 5.49 -36.03 -8.80
CA LEU A 38 6.01 -36.58 -7.55
C LEU A 38 6.35 -35.44 -6.62
N SER A 39 5.80 -35.50 -5.41
CA SER A 39 6.05 -34.58 -4.30
C SER A 39 7.54 -34.41 -4.06
N ARG A 40 8.09 -33.29 -4.50
CA ARG A 40 9.43 -32.86 -4.11
C ARG A 40 9.29 -32.04 -2.83
N PHE A 41 9.69 -32.63 -1.71
CA PHE A 41 10.29 -31.84 -0.64
C PHE A 41 11.42 -31.03 -1.28
N CYS A 42 11.28 -29.71 -1.39
CA CYS A 42 12.34 -28.83 -1.89
C CYS A 42 13.37 -28.64 -0.77
N PRO A 43 14.60 -29.17 -0.90
CA PRO A 43 15.70 -28.84 -0.01
C PRO A 43 16.36 -27.61 -0.61
N ASP A 44 15.84 -26.42 -0.26
CA ASP A 44 16.49 -25.10 -0.41
C ASP A 44 15.47 -24.02 0.01
N TYR A 45 14.93 -24.15 1.23
CA TYR A 45 14.14 -23.06 1.80
C TYR A 45 15.10 -21.95 2.24
N VAL A 46 15.62 -21.18 1.29
CA VAL A 46 16.24 -19.90 1.57
C VAL A 46 15.18 -19.09 2.31
N TRP A 47 15.45 -18.75 3.57
CA TRP A 47 14.57 -17.90 4.35
C TRP A 47 14.35 -16.61 3.55
N GLN A 48 13.15 -16.44 3.01
CA GLN A 48 12.75 -15.19 2.41
C GLN A 48 12.11 -14.35 3.51
N PRO A 49 12.61 -13.13 3.80
CA PRO A 49 11.96 -12.25 4.75
C PRO A 49 10.49 -12.07 4.37
N VAL A 50 9.61 -12.49 5.27
CA VAL A 50 8.17 -12.29 5.13
C VAL A 50 7.86 -10.93 5.73
N CYS A 51 7.13 -10.10 4.98
CA CYS A 51 6.63 -8.84 5.49
C CYS A 51 5.53 -9.12 6.52
N ASN A 52 5.84 -8.91 7.80
CA ASN A 52 4.89 -9.08 8.90
C ASN A 52 4.09 -7.81 9.23
N HIS A 53 4.35 -6.70 8.54
CA HIS A 53 3.65 -5.44 8.75
C HIS A 53 2.13 -5.60 8.63
N SER A 54 1.40 -4.83 9.41
CA SER A 54 -0.05 -4.92 9.57
C SER A 54 -0.84 -4.28 8.44
N THR A 55 -0.23 -3.31 7.74
CA THR A 55 -0.94 -2.48 6.75
C THR A 55 -0.40 -2.73 5.35
N MET A 56 -1.29 -3.11 4.45
CA MET A 56 -0.99 -3.35 3.05
C MET A 56 -2.07 -2.71 2.17
N THR A 57 -1.79 -2.56 0.89
CA THR A 57 -2.79 -2.22 -0.10
C THR A 57 -2.69 -3.14 -1.31
N SER A 58 -3.79 -3.26 -2.05
CA SER A 58 -3.79 -3.89 -3.36
C SER A 58 -3.13 -2.95 -4.37
N LEU A 59 -2.10 -3.43 -5.06
CA LEU A 59 -1.37 -2.71 -6.09
C LEU A 59 -1.73 -3.33 -7.44
N TYR A 60 -2.37 -2.54 -8.29
CA TYR A 60 -2.81 -2.95 -9.61
C TYR A 60 -1.73 -2.58 -10.62
N GLN A 61 -1.14 -3.60 -11.23
CA GLN A 61 -0.16 -3.42 -12.30
C GLN A 61 -0.01 -4.72 -13.10
N GLU A 62 -0.06 -4.60 -14.42
CA GLU A 62 -0.04 -5.73 -15.34
C GLU A 62 1.32 -6.41 -15.41
N GLU A 63 2.43 -5.70 -15.16
CA GLU A 63 3.80 -6.23 -15.31
C GLU A 63 4.39 -6.81 -14.01
N TYR A 64 3.71 -6.64 -12.87
CA TYR A 64 4.26 -7.11 -11.61
C TYR A 64 4.03 -8.60 -11.36
N ARG A 65 5.13 -9.28 -11.00
CA ARG A 65 5.14 -10.66 -10.54
C ARG A 65 5.26 -10.72 -9.03
N CYS A 66 4.64 -11.74 -8.43
CA CYS A 66 4.80 -12.00 -7.02
C CYS A 66 6.28 -12.23 -6.69
N GLU A 67 6.82 -11.51 -5.73
CA GLU A 67 8.24 -11.63 -5.40
C GLU A 67 8.56 -12.89 -4.55
N SER A 68 7.57 -13.73 -4.25
CA SER A 68 7.75 -15.02 -3.57
C SER A 68 7.67 -16.19 -4.55
N CYS A 69 6.64 -16.25 -5.39
CA CYS A 69 6.47 -17.35 -6.34
C CYS A 69 6.86 -17.00 -7.79
N HIS A 70 7.20 -15.75 -8.07
CA HIS A 70 7.54 -15.21 -9.40
C HIS A 70 6.47 -15.43 -10.48
N ARG A 71 5.23 -15.72 -10.07
CA ARG A 71 4.06 -15.86 -10.95
C ARG A 71 3.27 -14.57 -11.02
N TRP A 72 2.53 -14.46 -12.11
CA TRP A 72 1.49 -13.45 -12.29
C TRP A 72 0.41 -13.57 -11.19
N PRO A 73 -0.10 -12.44 -10.66
CA PRO A 73 -1.18 -12.49 -9.69
C PRO A 73 -2.45 -13.03 -10.34
N PRO A 74 -3.13 -14.02 -9.71
CA PRO A 74 -4.34 -14.61 -10.30
C PRO A 74 -5.51 -13.63 -10.41
N PHE A 75 -5.49 -12.54 -9.64
CA PHE A 75 -6.54 -11.53 -9.61
C PHE A 75 -6.12 -10.20 -10.27
N GLY A 76 -4.96 -10.15 -10.93
CA GLY A 76 -4.45 -8.91 -11.54
C GLY A 76 -3.85 -7.88 -10.58
N PHE A 77 -3.72 -8.19 -9.28
CA PHE A 77 -3.10 -7.31 -8.29
C PHE A 77 -2.20 -8.06 -7.29
N LEU A 78 -1.27 -7.34 -6.68
CA LEU A 78 -0.41 -7.83 -5.59
C LEU A 78 -0.69 -7.04 -4.32
N TYR A 79 -0.52 -7.66 -3.15
CA TYR A 79 -0.45 -6.95 -1.89
C TYR A 79 0.91 -6.29 -1.73
N ARG A 80 0.90 -4.99 -1.46
CA ARG A 80 2.06 -4.14 -1.24
C ARG A 80 1.99 -3.56 0.17
N CYS A 81 3.05 -3.75 0.96
CA CYS A 81 3.16 -3.11 2.27
C CYS A 81 3.17 -1.58 2.14
N THR A 82 2.42 -0.87 2.98
CA THR A 82 2.34 0.60 2.96
C THR A 82 2.73 1.25 4.28
N ILE A 83 3.10 0.47 5.31
CA ILE A 83 3.42 1.00 6.65
C ILE A 83 4.47 2.12 6.62
N ASP A 84 5.51 1.97 5.80
CA ASP A 84 6.58 2.96 5.63
C ASP A 84 6.21 4.01 4.57
N ARG A 85 5.34 3.65 3.64
CA ARG A 85 4.99 4.49 2.49
C ARG A 85 4.10 5.66 2.91
N ASP A 86 3.17 5.44 3.84
CA ASP A 86 2.28 6.47 4.35
C ASP A 86 3.06 7.64 5.00
N PRO A 87 3.95 7.41 5.99
CA PRO A 87 4.79 8.47 6.55
C PRO A 87 5.68 9.18 5.52
N LEU A 88 6.23 8.44 4.55
CA LEU A 88 7.05 9.01 3.47
C LEU A 88 6.28 9.98 2.59
N LEU A 89 5.03 9.64 2.24
CA LEU A 89 4.15 10.51 1.44
C LEU A 89 3.75 11.76 2.22
N LEU A 90 3.39 11.62 3.49
CA LEU A 90 3.06 12.76 4.33
C LEU A 90 4.26 13.70 4.51
N PHE A 91 5.46 13.13 4.71
CA PHE A 91 6.69 13.91 4.78
C PHE A 91 7.00 14.66 3.49
N ALA A 92 6.82 14.00 2.32
CA ALA A 92 7.01 14.63 1.02
C ALA A 92 6.05 15.82 0.83
N LYS A 93 4.77 15.66 1.19
CA LYS A 93 3.79 16.77 1.18
C LYS A 93 4.22 17.92 2.09
N ASN A 94 4.63 17.63 3.32
CA ASN A 94 5.06 18.65 4.28
C ASN A 94 6.33 19.40 3.83
N LYS A 95 7.13 18.80 2.94
CA LYS A 95 8.27 19.42 2.27
C LYS A 95 7.90 20.24 1.03
N GLY A 96 6.63 20.25 0.62
CA GLY A 96 6.13 20.95 -0.56
C GLY A 96 6.27 20.17 -1.86
N PHE A 97 6.52 18.85 -1.81
CA PHE A 97 6.51 18.02 -3.01
C PHE A 97 5.08 17.66 -3.41
N GLU A 98 4.83 17.66 -4.71
CA GLU A 98 3.57 17.18 -5.29
C GLU A 98 3.51 15.65 -5.18
N VAL A 99 2.47 15.14 -4.52
CA VAL A 99 2.29 13.71 -4.24
C VAL A 99 1.04 13.11 -4.90
N ALA A 100 0.06 13.94 -5.27
CA ALA A 100 -1.11 13.52 -6.02
C ALA A 100 -0.81 13.57 -7.52
N PHE A 101 -1.45 12.68 -8.29
CA PHE A 101 -1.37 12.67 -9.74
C PHE A 101 -2.68 13.12 -10.43
N ASP A 102 -3.74 13.36 -9.66
CA ASP A 102 -5.07 13.69 -10.16
C ASP A 102 -5.84 14.68 -9.26
N ASP A 103 -6.89 15.30 -9.81
CA ASP A 103 -7.69 16.33 -9.13
C ASP A 103 -8.34 15.82 -7.82
N ILE A 104 -8.75 14.56 -7.79
CA ILE A 104 -9.31 13.93 -6.60
C ILE A 104 -8.22 13.79 -5.53
N GLY A 105 -7.02 13.39 -5.93
CA GLY A 105 -5.87 13.29 -5.04
C GLY A 105 -5.51 14.64 -4.45
N HIS A 106 -5.49 15.71 -5.25
CA HIS A 106 -5.22 17.05 -4.74
C HIS A 106 -6.20 17.49 -3.65
N LYS A 107 -7.49 17.12 -3.77
CA LYS A 107 -8.49 17.39 -2.71
C LYS A 107 -8.20 16.60 -1.44
N PHE A 108 -7.91 15.31 -1.56
CA PHE A 108 -7.69 14.44 -0.40
C PHE A 108 -6.32 14.61 0.27
N VAL A 109 -5.33 15.14 -0.44
CA VAL A 109 -3.99 15.41 0.11
C VAL A 109 -4.02 16.46 1.23
N GLU A 110 -5.00 17.36 1.24
CA GLU A 110 -5.15 18.31 2.34
C GLU A 110 -5.75 17.70 3.60
N GLU A 111 -6.51 16.61 3.46
CA GLU A 111 -7.17 15.90 4.57
C GLU A 111 -6.39 14.67 5.04
N MET A 112 -5.27 14.33 4.41
CA MET A 112 -4.58 13.07 4.73
C MET A 112 -3.87 13.10 6.08
N THR A 113 -3.95 11.99 6.83
CA THR A 113 -3.31 11.81 8.14
C THR A 113 -2.75 10.40 8.30
N LEU A 114 -1.90 10.15 9.30
CA LEU A 114 -1.34 8.82 9.58
C LEU A 114 -2.27 7.91 10.42
N GLY A 115 -3.56 8.24 10.48
CA GLY A 115 -4.53 7.50 11.29
C GLY A 115 -4.83 8.19 12.60
N LYS A 116 -6.11 8.29 12.96
CA LYS A 116 -6.57 8.80 14.27
C LYS A 116 -6.04 8.01 15.45
N PHE A 117 -5.78 6.71 15.26
CA PHE A 117 -5.32 5.77 16.28
C PHE A 117 -3.87 5.30 16.08
N GLY A 118 -3.12 5.99 15.23
CA GLY A 118 -1.72 5.68 14.91
C GLY A 118 -0.75 6.05 16.03
N ALA A 119 0.52 5.68 15.86
CA ALA A 119 1.58 6.09 16.77
C ALA A 119 1.73 7.62 16.81
N ASP A 120 1.58 8.29 15.67
CA ASP A 120 1.71 9.74 15.55
C ASP A 120 0.61 10.49 16.31
N ALA A 121 -0.64 10.01 16.27
CA ALA A 121 -1.73 10.59 17.06
C ALA A 121 -1.46 10.50 18.58
N ARG A 122 -0.71 9.48 19.01
CA ARG A 122 -0.32 9.27 20.42
C ARG A 122 0.89 10.08 20.86
N SER A 123 1.48 10.90 19.98
CA SER A 123 2.52 11.85 20.36
C SER A 123 2.01 12.91 21.35
N GLU A 124 0.71 13.25 21.30
CA GLU A 124 0.08 14.12 22.28
C GLU A 124 -0.19 13.38 23.60
N LYS A 125 0.29 13.94 24.73
CA LYS A 125 0.19 13.34 26.08
C LYS A 125 -1.23 12.91 26.47
N TYR A 126 -2.23 13.70 26.08
CA TYR A 126 -3.65 13.49 26.45
C TYR A 126 -4.53 13.03 25.28
N SER A 127 -3.92 12.54 24.18
CA SER A 127 -4.63 12.00 23.00
C SER A 127 -5.64 10.90 23.33
N LEU A 128 -5.45 10.18 24.44
CA LEU A 128 -6.35 9.12 24.90
C LEU A 128 -7.81 9.59 24.97
N LEU A 129 -8.03 10.80 25.47
CA LEU A 129 -9.37 11.37 25.63
C LEU A 129 -10.04 11.69 24.29
N LYS A 130 -9.25 11.87 23.22
CA LYS A 130 -9.74 12.09 21.85
C LYS A 130 -9.92 10.77 21.08
N GLU A 131 -9.18 9.72 21.47
CA GLU A 131 -9.26 8.38 20.89
C GLU A 131 -10.52 7.64 21.36
N MET A 132 -10.91 7.80 22.62
CA MET A 132 -12.08 7.12 23.19
C MET A 132 -13.38 7.83 22.80
N SER A 133 -14.43 7.06 22.53
CA SER A 133 -15.78 7.62 22.40
C SER A 133 -16.31 8.08 23.76
N GLU A 134 -17.37 8.89 23.77
CA GLU A 134 -17.99 9.35 25.02
C GLU A 134 -18.51 8.18 25.85
N GLU A 135 -19.11 7.18 25.20
CA GLU A 135 -19.61 5.97 25.88
C GLU A 135 -18.47 5.17 26.49
N GLN A 136 -17.33 5.09 25.80
CA GLN A 136 -16.13 4.47 26.33
C GLN A 136 -15.59 5.27 27.51
N LEU A 137 -15.55 6.60 27.46
CA LEU A 137 -15.09 7.40 28.59
C LEU A 137 -15.98 7.21 29.82
N CYS A 138 -17.30 7.13 29.62
CA CYS A 138 -18.27 6.88 30.69
C CYS A 138 -18.16 5.47 31.28
N SER A 139 -17.65 4.48 30.56
CA SER A 139 -17.49 3.12 31.08
C SER A 139 -16.31 2.95 32.03
N TYR A 140 -15.39 3.92 32.10
CA TYR A 140 -14.22 3.87 32.97
C TYR A 140 -14.46 4.66 34.26
N THR A 141 -13.96 4.14 35.37
CA THR A 141 -13.91 4.91 36.62
C THR A 141 -12.84 6.00 36.53
N PRO A 142 -12.98 7.11 37.29
CA PRO A 142 -11.94 8.14 37.35
C PRO A 142 -10.56 7.59 37.75
N GLN A 143 -10.53 6.56 38.61
CA GLN A 143 -9.29 5.89 39.01
C GLN A 143 -8.67 5.09 37.85
N GLN A 144 -9.48 4.44 37.01
CA GLN A 144 -8.95 3.73 35.83
C GLN A 144 -8.40 4.72 34.79
N LEU A 145 -9.11 5.83 34.56
CA LEU A 145 -8.61 6.88 33.66
C LEU A 145 -7.30 7.49 34.16
N SER A 146 -7.17 7.75 35.48
CA SER A 146 -5.93 8.28 36.03
C SER A 146 -4.75 7.32 35.85
N VAL A 147 -4.98 6.00 35.98
CA VAL A 147 -3.98 4.97 35.70
C VAL A 147 -3.56 5.00 34.22
N LEU A 148 -4.52 5.04 33.29
CA LEU A 148 -4.20 5.08 31.85
C LEU A 148 -3.41 6.34 31.45
N LEU A 149 -3.80 7.49 31.99
CA LEU A 149 -3.11 8.76 31.74
C LEU A 149 -1.70 8.74 32.34
N SER A 150 -1.54 8.18 33.55
CA SER A 150 -0.24 8.00 34.19
C SER A 150 0.67 7.06 33.40
N GLN A 151 0.14 5.96 32.87
CA GLN A 151 0.88 5.03 32.01
C GLN A 151 1.38 5.73 30.74
N ARG A 152 0.53 6.50 30.06
CA ARG A 152 0.95 7.28 28.88
C ARG A 152 2.01 8.32 29.24
N GLU A 153 1.83 9.05 30.33
CA GLU A 153 2.84 9.99 30.80
C GLU A 153 4.18 9.32 31.09
N ASN A 154 4.17 8.14 31.70
CA ASN A 154 5.39 7.38 31.97
C ASN A 154 6.10 6.95 30.68
N VAL A 155 5.36 6.54 29.64
CA VAL A 155 5.95 6.24 28.31
C VAL A 155 6.60 7.48 27.71
N HIS A 156 5.94 8.64 27.75
CA HIS A 156 6.56 9.89 27.26
C HIS A 156 7.82 10.27 28.03
N LYS A 157 7.83 10.11 29.36
CA LYS A 157 9.02 10.33 30.19
C LYS A 157 10.15 9.37 29.82
N ALA A 158 9.85 8.08 29.68
CA ALA A 158 10.85 7.08 29.29
C ALA A 158 11.47 7.38 27.91
N ILE A 159 10.66 7.79 26.92
CA ILE A 159 11.14 8.21 25.60
C ILE A 159 12.02 9.45 25.71
N ALA A 160 11.63 10.45 26.51
CA ALA A 160 12.41 11.67 26.72
C ALA A 160 13.76 11.36 27.41
N ASP A 161 13.75 10.51 28.42
CA ASP A 161 14.95 10.06 29.14
C ASP A 161 15.90 9.28 28.22
N GLU A 162 15.36 8.37 27.39
CA GLU A 162 16.14 7.61 26.42
C GLU A 162 16.86 8.53 25.42
N ARG A 163 16.22 9.61 24.98
CA ARG A 163 16.84 10.63 24.09
C ARG A 163 17.94 11.45 24.76
N CYS A 164 17.84 11.64 26.06
CA CYS A 164 18.86 12.33 26.84
C CYS A 164 20.11 11.46 27.04
N ARG A 165 20.00 10.13 26.93
CA ARG A 165 21.15 9.22 26.97
C ARG A 165 21.98 9.41 25.70
N THR A 166 23.17 9.98 25.86
CA THR A 166 24.14 10.24 24.78
C THR A 166 24.72 8.96 24.19
N ASP A 167 24.85 7.92 25.00
CA ASP A 167 25.45 6.64 24.66
C ASP A 167 24.42 5.53 24.78
N HIS A 168 23.57 5.36 23.75
CA HIS A 168 22.80 4.13 23.64
C HIS A 168 23.79 3.01 23.26
N PRO A 169 23.98 1.96 24.09
CA PRO A 169 25.05 0.98 23.92
C PRO A 169 25.00 0.26 22.56
N ASN A 170 23.82 0.17 21.94
CA ASN A 170 23.62 -0.46 20.63
C ASN A 170 23.37 0.52 19.46
N PHE A 171 23.10 1.81 19.72
CA PHE A 171 22.61 2.74 18.69
C PHE A 171 23.22 4.15 18.81
N PRO A 172 24.50 4.35 18.44
CA PRO A 172 25.19 5.63 18.54
C PRO A 172 24.57 6.78 17.71
N TYR A 173 23.59 6.47 16.83
CA TYR A 173 22.86 7.44 16.01
C TYR A 173 21.43 7.75 16.51
N ALA A 174 20.97 7.15 17.60
CA ALA A 174 19.61 7.32 18.10
C ALA A 174 19.23 8.80 18.31
N ARG A 175 20.17 9.60 18.84
CA ARG A 175 19.99 11.04 19.09
C ARG A 175 19.99 11.89 17.81
N ARG A 176 20.74 11.50 16.78
CA ARG A 176 20.82 12.24 15.49
C ARG A 176 19.63 11.97 14.58
N LYS A 177 19.01 10.80 14.69
CA LYS A 177 17.93 10.37 13.79
C LYS A 177 16.56 10.92 14.18
N TYR A 178 16.31 11.19 15.47
CA TYR A 178 14.99 11.63 15.96
C TYR A 178 15.09 12.82 16.94
N PRO A 179 15.34 14.04 16.42
CA PRO A 179 15.62 15.21 17.26
C PRO A 179 14.39 15.79 17.97
N SER A 180 13.16 15.47 17.54
CA SER A 180 11.94 16.05 18.10
C SER A 180 10.68 15.23 17.78
N ASP A 181 9.69 15.24 18.67
CA ASP A 181 8.32 14.74 18.44
C ASP A 181 7.47 15.66 17.57
N LYS A 182 7.97 16.85 17.20
CA LYS A 182 7.21 17.80 16.38
C LYS A 182 6.95 17.31 14.96
N ILE A 183 7.67 16.28 14.52
CA ILE A 183 7.54 15.70 13.20
C ILE A 183 7.25 14.21 13.41
N PRO A 184 6.23 13.66 12.71
CA PRO A 184 5.99 12.22 12.65
C PRO A 184 7.26 11.43 12.40
N TRP A 185 7.32 10.19 12.90
CA TRP A 185 8.43 9.33 12.57
C TRP A 185 8.43 9.03 11.06
N VAL A 186 9.56 9.25 10.40
CA VAL A 186 9.70 8.99 8.96
C VAL A 186 10.83 7.98 8.74
N PRO A 187 10.56 6.85 8.06
CA PRO A 187 11.60 5.89 7.72
C PRO A 187 12.57 6.49 6.69
N ASP A 188 13.81 5.99 6.66
CA ASP A 188 14.71 6.29 5.55
C ASP A 188 14.15 5.61 4.29
N PRO A 189 13.95 6.33 3.17
CA PRO A 189 13.44 5.76 1.93
C PRO A 189 14.21 4.54 1.42
N LYS A 190 15.50 4.42 1.77
CA LYS A 190 16.36 3.27 1.39
C LYS A 190 15.95 1.97 2.09
N PHE A 191 15.33 2.08 3.27
CA PHE A 191 14.91 0.94 4.08
C PHE A 191 13.39 0.72 4.04
N GLU A 192 12.66 1.44 3.19
CA GLU A 192 11.23 1.21 2.96
C GLU A 192 10.97 -0.26 2.63
N CYS A 193 10.06 -0.90 3.35
CA CYS A 193 9.63 -2.25 3.02
C CYS A 193 8.94 -2.24 1.66
N ARG A 194 9.59 -2.79 0.61
CA ARG A 194 9.10 -2.82 -0.79
C ARG A 194 8.38 -4.09 -1.26
N ARG A 195 8.15 -5.03 -0.33
CA ARG A 195 7.61 -6.37 -0.64
C ARG A 195 6.26 -6.30 -1.37
N LYS A 196 6.14 -7.10 -2.44
CA LYS A 196 4.93 -7.33 -3.25
C LYS A 196 4.59 -8.82 -3.35
N LEU A 197 3.41 -9.22 -2.86
CA LEU A 197 3.02 -10.63 -2.72
C LEU A 197 1.63 -10.90 -3.31
N CYS A 198 1.44 -12.03 -4.00
CA CYS A 198 0.11 -12.42 -4.48
C CYS A 198 -0.73 -13.05 -3.35
N ALA A 199 -2.05 -13.12 -3.56
CA ALA A 199 -2.98 -13.70 -2.59
C ALA A 199 -2.68 -15.16 -2.20
N ARG A 200 -2.03 -15.94 -3.07
CA ARG A 200 -1.62 -17.31 -2.75
C ARG A 200 -0.42 -17.36 -1.79
N CYS A 201 0.56 -16.47 -1.99
CA CYS A 201 1.76 -16.38 -1.16
C CYS A 201 1.51 -15.62 0.14
N HIS A 202 0.50 -14.75 0.18
CA HIS A 202 0.14 -13.99 1.36
C HIS A 202 -1.37 -14.04 1.60
N LYS A 203 -1.82 -15.12 2.23
CA LYS A 203 -3.24 -15.39 2.49
C LYS A 203 -3.92 -14.30 3.32
N PHE A 204 -3.21 -13.77 4.31
CA PHE A 204 -3.69 -12.70 5.20
C PHE A 204 -3.56 -11.29 4.59
N GLY A 205 -3.10 -11.17 3.34
CA GLY A 205 -2.98 -9.85 2.71
C GLY A 205 -4.32 -9.15 2.55
N ARG A 206 -5.40 -9.92 2.38
CA ARG A 206 -6.76 -9.39 2.33
C ARG A 206 -7.13 -8.67 3.62
N ASP A 207 -6.87 -9.32 4.76
CA ASP A 207 -7.24 -8.80 6.08
C ASP A 207 -6.42 -7.55 6.43
N LYS A 208 -5.25 -7.40 5.80
CA LYS A 208 -4.34 -6.25 5.95
C LYS A 208 -4.55 -5.14 4.93
N SER A 209 -5.42 -5.35 3.93
CA SER A 209 -5.70 -4.39 2.85
C SER A 209 -7.13 -3.87 2.90
N TYR A 210 -7.61 -3.62 4.12
CA TYR A 210 -8.91 -3.05 4.39
C TYR A 210 -8.82 -1.55 4.68
N LEU A 211 -9.84 -0.81 4.25
CA LEU A 211 -10.05 0.59 4.57
C LEU A 211 -11.47 0.78 5.14
N SER A 212 -11.56 1.53 6.23
CA SER A 212 -12.83 1.85 6.86
C SER A 212 -13.47 3.06 6.18
N LEU A 213 -14.66 2.87 5.60
CA LEU A 213 -15.42 3.98 5.01
C LEU A 213 -15.79 5.03 6.06
N ASN A 214 -16.15 4.62 7.27
CA ASN A 214 -16.44 5.54 8.37
C ASN A 214 -15.22 6.38 8.73
N SER A 215 -14.02 5.79 8.69
CA SER A 215 -12.77 6.52 8.94
C SER A 215 -12.52 7.57 7.86
N ILE A 216 -12.69 7.20 6.58
CA ILE A 216 -12.56 8.13 5.45
C ILE A 216 -13.58 9.29 5.58
N LEU A 217 -14.84 8.98 5.90
CA LEU A 217 -15.89 10.00 6.08
C LEU A 217 -15.62 10.93 7.27
N SER A 218 -14.89 10.45 8.28
CA SER A 218 -14.45 11.27 9.42
C SER A 218 -13.18 12.09 9.15
N GLY A 219 -12.66 12.06 7.92
CA GLY A 219 -11.42 12.76 7.53
C GLY A 219 -10.14 12.00 7.89
N ASP A 220 -10.23 10.73 8.27
CA ASP A 220 -9.07 9.89 8.57
C ASP A 220 -8.60 9.16 7.29
N ILE A 221 -8.05 9.93 6.36
CA ILE A 221 -7.62 9.45 5.04
C ILE A 221 -6.11 9.15 5.06
N LEU A 222 -5.72 7.89 4.86
CA LEU A 222 -4.31 7.53 4.80
C LEU A 222 -3.62 8.13 3.54
N PRO A 223 -2.33 8.51 3.60
CA PRO A 223 -1.64 9.14 2.47
C PRO A 223 -1.65 8.29 1.20
N THR A 224 -1.43 6.98 1.29
CA THR A 224 -1.50 6.07 0.13
C THR A 224 -2.89 5.99 -0.49
N VAL A 225 -3.95 6.22 0.30
CA VAL A 225 -5.34 6.27 -0.18
C VAL A 225 -5.62 7.61 -0.85
N ALA A 226 -5.21 8.71 -0.21
CA ALA A 226 -5.36 10.06 -0.74
C ALA A 226 -4.76 10.18 -2.14
N VAL A 227 -3.51 9.71 -2.32
CA VAL A 227 -2.79 9.78 -3.60
C VAL A 227 -3.12 8.65 -4.58
N SER A 228 -4.09 7.78 -4.27
CA SER A 228 -4.40 6.60 -5.10
C SER A 228 -3.18 5.73 -5.43
N PHE A 229 -2.32 5.48 -4.44
CA PHE A 229 -1.06 4.76 -4.63
C PHE A 229 -1.22 3.40 -5.35
N SER A 230 -2.32 2.71 -5.07
CA SER A 230 -2.72 1.45 -5.70
C SER A 230 -2.82 1.50 -7.22
N PHE A 231 -3.12 2.68 -7.78
CA PHE A 231 -3.38 2.91 -9.20
C PHE A 231 -2.38 3.88 -9.83
N GLY A 232 -1.36 4.33 -9.08
CA GLY A 232 -0.41 5.32 -9.57
C GLY A 232 0.29 4.93 -10.88
N HIS A 233 0.50 3.63 -11.12
CA HIS A 233 1.09 3.13 -12.37
C HIS A 233 0.12 3.18 -13.56
N MET A 234 -1.19 3.14 -13.31
CA MET A 234 -2.21 3.28 -14.35
C MET A 234 -2.40 4.74 -14.78
N GLY A 235 -1.82 5.69 -14.02
CA GLY A 235 -1.96 7.13 -14.25
C GLY A 235 -3.39 7.68 -14.10
N SER A 236 -4.33 6.85 -13.68
CA SER A 236 -5.75 7.19 -13.53
C SER A 236 -6.40 6.32 -12.47
N ARG A 237 -7.45 6.84 -11.82
CA ARG A 237 -8.28 6.05 -10.92
C ARG A 237 -9.28 5.22 -11.73
N PRO A 238 -9.38 3.90 -11.52
CA PRO A 238 -10.39 3.12 -12.20
C PRO A 238 -11.77 3.53 -11.70
N TYR A 239 -12.65 3.89 -12.62
CA TYR A 239 -14.07 4.13 -12.36
C TYR A 239 -14.90 3.17 -13.19
N CYS A 240 -16.02 2.72 -12.64
CA CYS A 240 -17.02 1.94 -13.36
C CYS A 240 -18.25 2.81 -13.58
N ASP A 241 -18.90 2.62 -14.72
CA ASP A 241 -20.20 3.24 -15.00
C ASP A 241 -21.21 2.84 -13.90
N ALA A 242 -21.87 3.83 -13.30
CA ALA A 242 -22.82 3.62 -12.22
C ALA A 242 -23.97 2.70 -12.65
N ASP A 243 -24.42 2.77 -13.89
CA ASP A 243 -25.48 1.89 -14.41
C ASP A 243 -24.99 0.46 -14.64
N VAL A 244 -23.69 0.28 -14.93
CA VAL A 244 -23.07 -1.05 -14.93
C VAL A 244 -23.04 -1.63 -13.52
N VAL A 245 -22.64 -0.83 -12.52
CA VAL A 245 -22.54 -1.25 -11.11
C VAL A 245 -23.89 -1.58 -10.52
N LYS A 246 -24.94 -0.77 -10.76
CA LYS A 246 -26.32 -1.05 -10.32
C LYS A 246 -26.84 -2.39 -10.83
N ASN A 247 -26.38 -2.83 -12.01
CA ASN A 247 -26.81 -4.06 -12.65
C ASN A 247 -25.87 -5.25 -12.38
N LEU A 248 -24.89 -5.14 -11.48
CA LEU A 248 -24.05 -6.28 -11.07
C LEU A 248 -24.90 -7.32 -10.33
N GLY A 249 -24.76 -8.59 -10.71
CA GLY A 249 -25.56 -9.69 -10.14
C GLY A 249 -26.98 -9.83 -10.71
N TYR A 250 -27.50 -8.81 -11.40
CA TYR A 250 -28.81 -8.86 -12.08
C TYR A 250 -28.73 -9.40 -13.52
N ARG A 251 -27.52 -9.56 -14.06
CA ARG A 251 -27.32 -10.15 -15.39
C ARG A 251 -27.46 -11.67 -15.29
N PRO A 252 -28.24 -12.32 -16.18
CA PRO A 252 -28.28 -13.77 -16.23
C PRO A 252 -26.85 -14.27 -16.46
N VAL A 253 -26.41 -15.21 -15.61
CA VAL A 253 -25.13 -15.91 -15.79
C VAL A 253 -25.16 -16.49 -17.21
N PRO A 254 -24.19 -16.16 -18.10
CA PRO A 254 -24.16 -16.74 -19.42
C PRO A 254 -24.10 -18.26 -19.25
N LEU A 255 -25.22 -18.94 -19.54
CA LEU A 255 -25.23 -20.39 -19.58
C LEU A 255 -24.22 -20.79 -20.65
N VAL A 256 -23.27 -21.63 -20.27
CA VAL A 256 -22.31 -22.22 -21.20
C VAL A 256 -23.13 -22.85 -22.31
N ARG A 257 -23.12 -22.24 -23.51
CA ARG A 257 -23.72 -22.87 -24.68
C ARG A 257 -22.88 -24.09 -24.99
N ILE A 258 -23.36 -25.28 -24.60
CA ILE A 258 -22.82 -26.53 -25.10
C ILE A 258 -22.97 -26.44 -26.61
N GLN A 259 -21.84 -26.29 -27.31
CA GLN A 259 -21.82 -26.42 -28.76
C GLN A 259 -22.16 -27.87 -29.07
N THR A 260 -23.44 -28.16 -29.28
CA THR A 260 -23.84 -29.40 -29.93
C THR A 260 -23.25 -29.34 -31.34
N ALA A 261 -22.23 -30.16 -31.61
CA ALA A 261 -21.71 -30.33 -32.95
C ALA A 261 -22.87 -30.60 -33.91
N PRO A 262 -22.90 -29.97 -35.11
CA PRO A 262 -23.96 -30.23 -36.07
C PRO A 262 -23.93 -31.71 -36.47
N PRO A 263 -25.10 -32.33 -36.69
CA PRO A 263 -25.15 -33.73 -37.12
C PRO A 263 -24.46 -33.87 -38.49
N LEU A 264 -23.61 -34.90 -38.59
CA LEU A 264 -23.02 -35.40 -39.82
C LEU A 264 -24.12 -35.96 -40.73
N SER A 265 -24.87 -35.09 -41.40
CA SER A 265 -25.74 -35.47 -42.51
C SER A 265 -25.65 -34.43 -43.62
N LYS A 266 -24.51 -34.48 -44.32
CA LYS A 266 -24.35 -34.14 -45.75
C LYS A 266 -22.94 -34.54 -46.19
N ALA A 267 -22.70 -35.84 -46.17
CA ALA A 267 -21.79 -36.47 -47.11
C ALA A 267 -22.69 -37.23 -48.10
N LEU A 268 -22.47 -37.01 -49.40
CA LEU A 268 -23.19 -37.57 -50.56
C LEU A 268 -24.37 -36.73 -51.09
N ALA A 269 -24.01 -35.73 -51.89
CA ALA A 269 -24.58 -35.49 -53.22
C ALA A 269 -23.54 -34.75 -54.07
#